data_AF-A0A832MVH2-F1
#
_entry.id   AF-A0A832MVH2-F1
#
_cell.length_a   1.000
_cell.length_b   1.000
_cell.length_c   1.000
_cell.angle_alpha   90.00
_cell.angle_beta   90.00
_cell.angle_gamma   90.00
#
_symmetry.space_group_name_H-M   'P 1'
#
loop_
_entity.id
_entity.type
_entity.pdbx_description
1 polymer ?
#
loop_
_entity_poly.entity_id
_entity_poly.type
_entity_poly.pdbx_seq_one_letter_code
_entity_poly.pdbx_strand_id
1 'polypeptide(L)' 'TIDAILKSAVTGEVGDGKIFVSDIQESYRIRTGEKGGQTLK' A
#
# COMPACT_ATOMS: atom_id res chain seq x y z
N THR A 1 8.46 2.90 0.53
CA THR A 1 7.43 2.52 1.51
C THR A 1 6.33 3.56 1.59
N ILE A 2 6.51 4.76 2.16
CA ILE A 2 5.55 5.88 1.97
C ILE A 2 6.29 7.12 1.48
N ASP A 3 7.50 7.36 2.00
CA ASP A 3 8.36 8.48 1.60
C ASP A 3 8.64 8.55 0.09
N ALA A 4 8.73 7.40 -0.58
CA ALA A 4 8.91 7.36 -2.02
C ALA A 4 7.70 7.96 -2.76
N ILE A 5 6.49 7.63 -2.33
CA ILE A 5 5.23 8.13 -2.91
C ILE A 5 5.11 9.63 -2.64
N LEU A 6 5.37 10.06 -1.40
CA LEU A 6 5.36 11.48 -1.02
C LEU A 6 6.33 12.30 -1.87
N LYS A 7 7.58 11.84 -2.02
CA LYS A 7 8.60 12.53 -2.82
C LYS A 7 8.27 12.58 -4.31
N SER A 8 7.58 11.57 -4.85
CA SER A 8 7.21 11.53 -6.27
C SER A 8 5.93 12.30 -6.59
N ALA A 9 4.99 12.39 -5.64
CA ALA A 9 3.65 12.91 -5.89
C ALA A 9 3.46 14.38 -5.49
N VAL A 10 4.34 14.94 -4.63
CA VAL A 10 4.23 16.33 -4.19
C VAL A 10 4.57 17.29 -5.33
N THR A 11 3.66 18.20 -5.65
CA THR A 11 3.87 19.32 -6.59
C THR A 11 3.89 20.67 -5.89
N GLY A 12 3.37 20.74 -4.66
CA GLY A 12 3.25 21.97 -3.87
C GLY A 12 1.94 22.72 -4.14
N GLU A 13 1.12 22.24 -5.07
CA GLU A 13 -0.18 22.80 -5.42
C GLU A 13 -1.31 22.12 -4.63
N VAL A 14 -2.42 22.84 -4.48
CA VAL A 14 -3.63 22.25 -3.87
C VAL A 14 -4.15 21.16 -4.80
N GLY A 15 -4.11 19.91 -4.34
CA GLY A 15 -4.58 18.77 -5.13
C GLY A 15 -3.64 17.58 -5.17
N ASP A 16 -2.46 17.66 -4.56
CA ASP A 16 -1.46 16.56 -4.49
C ASP A 16 -1.98 15.23 -3.93
N GLY A 17 -3.16 15.24 -3.32
CA GLY A 17 -3.89 14.04 -2.91
C GLY A 17 -3.66 13.68 -1.44
N LYS A 18 -4.05 12.45 -1.08
CA LYS A 18 -3.98 11.94 0.30
C LYS A 18 -3.52 10.48 0.27
N ILE A 19 -2.72 10.12 1.26
CA ILE A 19 -2.34 8.74 1.51
C ILE A 19 -3.12 8.26 2.72
N PHE A 20 -3.77 7.10 2.58
CA PHE A 20 -4.46 6.43 3.67
C PHE A 20 -3.68 5.17 4.03
N VAL A 21 -3.51 4.95 5.33
CA VAL A 21 -2.87 3.76 5.86
C VAL A 21 -3.92 2.99 6.65
N SER A 22 -4.05 1.71 6.35
CA SER A 22 -4.95 0.80 7.03
C SER A 22 -4.27 -0.53 7.26
N ASP A 23 -4.52 -1.15 8.40
CA ASP A 23 -4.00 -2.48 8.70
C ASP A 23 -4.71 -3.54 7.85
N ILE A 24 -3.91 -4.36 7.15
CA ILE A 24 -4.41 -5.56 6.47
C ILE A 24 -4.26 -6.73 7.43
N GLN A 25 -5.39 -7.21 7.95
CA GLN A 25 -5.41 -8.33 8.90
C GLN A 25 -5.14 -9.68 8.23
N GLU A 26 -5.62 -9.86 7.00
CA GLU A 26 -5.51 -11.13 6.29
C GLU A 26 -5.30 -10.92 4.78
N SER A 27 -4.51 -11.81 4.17
CA SER A 27 -4.31 -11.86 2.72
C SER A 27 -4.35 -13.31 2.24
N TYR A 28 -4.96 -13.54 1.07
CA TYR A 28 -5.16 -14.85 0.49
C TYR A 28 -4.58 -14.91 -0.93
N ARG A 29 -3.79 -15.95 -1.23
CA ARG A 29 -3.28 -16.20 -2.59
C ARG A 29 -4.25 -17.11 -3.34
N ILE A 30 -5.03 -16.55 -4.27
CA ILE A 30 -6.05 -17.30 -5.04
C ILE A 30 -5.49 -18.55 -5.73
N ARG A 31 -4.26 -18.46 -6.28
CA ARG A 31 -3.64 -19.57 -7.02
C ARG A 31 -3.29 -20.79 -6.15
N THR A 32 -2.93 -20.59 -4.88
CA THR A 32 -2.42 -21.65 -4.00
C THR A 32 -3.31 -21.91 -2.78
N GLY A 33 -4.26 -21.02 -2.49
CA GLY A 33 -5.08 -21.05 -1.28
C GLY A 33 -4.35 -20.62 -0.01
N GLU A 34 -3.09 -20.14 -0.13
CA GLU A 34 -2.29 -19.76 1.03
C GLU A 34 -2.85 -18.52 1.75
N LYS A 35 -2.84 -18.57 3.09
CA LYS A 35 -3.27 -17.50 3.98
C LYS A 35 -2.07 -16.88 4.70
N GLY A 36 -2.11 -15.56 4.90
CA GLY A 36 -1.22 -14.83 5.80
C GLY A 36 -0.13 -14.03 5.09
N GLY A 37 0.59 -13.23 5.86
CA GLY A 37 1.49 -12.16 5.37
C GLY A 37 2.67 -12.63 4.53
N GLN A 38 2.97 -13.94 4.47
CA GLN A 38 3.95 -14.48 3.52
C GLN A 38 3.45 -14.43 2.07
N THR A 39 2.15 -14.25 1.83
CA THR A 39 1.59 -14.01 0.49
C THR A 39 2.11 -12.71 -0.13
N LEU A 40 2.55 -11.75 0.68
CA LEU A 40 2.98 -10.42 0.26
C LEU A 40 4.50 -10.28 0.07
N LYS A 41 5.28 -11.37 0.18
CA LYS A 41 6.71 -11.37 -0.14
C LYS A 41 6.97 -11.64 -1.61
#